data_AF-A0A6J0KVL4-F1
#
_entry.id   AF-A0A6J0KVL4-F1
#
_cell.length_a   1.000
_cell.length_b   1.000
_cell.length_c   1.000
_cell.angle_alpha   90.00
_cell.angle_beta   90.00
_cell.angle_gamma   90.00
#
_symmetry.space_group_name_H-M   'P 1'
#
loop_
_entity.id
_entity.type
_entity.pdbx_description
1 polymer ?
#
loop_
_entity_poly.entity_id
_entity_poly.type
_entity_poly.pdbx_seq_one_letter_code
_entity_poly.pdbx_strand_id
1 'polypeptide(L)'
;MDQYGLPVQRREMKHKGRNVVWSVGMDKCLIEALSFQAKNGNKVDKCFNENAYTAACLAVNTRFNLNLNSQKVINRLKTIKKRYRVMRDILSRDGFWWNATTKMIDSQSDDLWKRYIAVHPDAKAFKGKQIEMYEELRIVCGDYHQAPGRYAKVKAESNHHQNDFKHFEEDSVSFPLPSSEDNNSDTDGTESYAGGGGGADEYLHEEPQDLPLPPPPRNPLKQPLKRPKNSDPFQEAMLAVASSIRRLADAVEGSKSSVNTEELLEAVMEIDGLEEAKQMYAFEYLNGDPVKARAFMAYNTRMRKLFLFRQFWWWK
;
A
#
# COMPACT_ATOMS: atom_id res chain seq x y z
N MET A 1 -31.78 47.14 -18.37
CA MET A 1 -31.67 45.88 -19.13
C MET A 1 -30.42 45.20 -18.66
N ASP A 2 -30.60 44.40 -17.61
CA ASP A 2 -29.54 43.76 -16.86
C ASP A 2 -29.22 42.42 -17.52
N GLN A 3 -27.93 42.13 -17.74
CA GLN A 3 -27.46 40.79 -18.09
C GLN A 3 -26.36 40.38 -17.12
N TYR A 4 -26.75 39.52 -16.18
CA TYR A 4 -25.86 38.89 -15.22
C TYR A 4 -24.94 37.88 -15.92
N GLY A 5 -23.63 38.09 -15.83
CA GLY A 5 -22.64 37.08 -16.22
C GLY A 5 -22.60 35.94 -15.19
N LEU A 6 -23.06 34.74 -15.55
CA LEU A 6 -22.94 33.56 -14.70
C LEU A 6 -21.49 33.04 -14.69
N PRO A 7 -20.91 32.72 -13.52
CA PRO A 7 -19.57 32.15 -13.44
C PRO A 7 -19.55 30.71 -13.95
N VAL A 8 -18.66 30.42 -14.91
CA VAL A 8 -18.46 29.05 -15.42
C VAL A 8 -17.81 28.19 -14.34
N GLN A 9 -18.65 27.43 -13.64
CA GLN A 9 -18.21 26.52 -12.59
C GLN A 9 -17.49 25.32 -13.21
N ARG A 10 -16.15 25.37 -13.22
CA ARG A 10 -15.29 24.28 -13.68
C ARG A 10 -15.59 23.03 -12.85
N ARG A 11 -16.33 22.08 -13.43
CA ARG A 11 -16.54 20.76 -12.81
C ARG A 11 -15.21 20.04 -12.70
N GLU A 12 -14.67 19.97 -11.50
CA GLU A 12 -13.57 19.06 -11.21
C GLU A 12 -14.04 17.63 -11.49
N MET A 13 -13.42 16.98 -12.46
CA MET A 13 -13.61 15.55 -12.66
C MET A 13 -12.91 14.84 -11.50
N LYS A 14 -13.66 14.57 -10.41
CA LYS A 14 -13.21 13.67 -9.34
C LYS A 14 -12.75 12.37 -10.00
N HIS A 15 -11.44 12.13 -10.04
CA HIS A 15 -10.90 10.87 -10.49
C HIS A 15 -11.42 9.79 -9.53
N LYS A 16 -12.43 9.04 -9.98
CA LYS A 16 -12.98 7.89 -9.25
C LYS A 16 -11.87 6.85 -9.20
N GLY A 17 -11.08 6.91 -8.12
CA GLY A 17 -9.84 6.17 -7.99
C GLY A 17 -10.10 4.69 -8.21
N ARG A 18 -9.30 4.04 -9.07
CA ARG A 18 -9.38 2.60 -9.28
C ARG A 18 -9.29 1.92 -7.90
N ASN A 19 -10.35 1.22 -7.51
CA ASN A 19 -10.34 0.48 -6.25
C ASN A 19 -9.24 -0.58 -6.34
N VAL A 20 -8.34 -0.55 -5.36
CA VAL A 20 -7.15 -1.40 -5.34
C VAL A 20 -7.56 -2.76 -4.82
N VAL A 21 -7.29 -3.80 -5.61
CA VAL A 21 -7.45 -5.18 -5.15
C VAL A 21 -6.25 -5.51 -4.28
N TRP A 22 -6.49 -5.83 -3.00
CA TRP A 22 -5.42 -6.15 -2.06
C TRP A 22 -5.04 -7.61 -2.17
N SER A 23 -3.75 -7.85 -2.44
CA SER A 23 -3.17 -9.19 -2.46
C SER A 23 -2.63 -9.63 -1.10
N VAL A 24 -2.41 -10.93 -0.94
CA VAL A 24 -1.75 -11.52 0.23
C VAL A 24 -0.36 -10.89 0.47
N GLY A 25 0.38 -10.58 -0.59
CA GLY A 25 1.67 -9.90 -0.49
C GLY A 25 1.56 -8.46 0.07
N MET A 26 0.51 -7.73 -0.31
CA MET A 26 0.25 -6.39 0.21
C MET A 26 -0.20 -6.42 1.67
N ASP A 27 -1.07 -7.37 2.04
CA ASP A 27 -1.46 -7.60 3.43
C ASP A 27 -0.25 -7.95 4.29
N LYS A 28 0.63 -8.84 3.81
CA LYS A 28 1.88 -9.20 4.47
C LYS A 28 2.76 -7.98 4.73
N CYS A 29 3.03 -7.17 3.70
CA CYS A 29 3.81 -5.94 3.84
C CYS A 29 3.20 -4.93 4.82
N LEU A 30 1.86 -4.80 4.82
CA LEU A 30 1.14 -3.92 5.73
C LEU A 30 1.26 -4.40 7.19
N ILE A 31 1.09 -5.71 7.42
CA ILE A 31 1.20 -6.32 8.75
C ILE A 31 2.66 -6.25 9.26
N GLU A 32 3.65 -6.55 8.41
CA GLU A 32 5.08 -6.41 8.71
C GLU A 32 5.39 -4.98 9.19
N ALA A 33 5.03 -3.97 8.38
CA ALA A 33 5.27 -2.56 8.69
C ALA A 33 4.58 -2.11 9.99
N LEU A 34 3.30 -2.43 10.18
CA LEU A 34 2.58 -2.08 11.41
C LEU A 34 3.10 -2.83 12.65
N SER A 35 3.59 -4.06 12.50
CA SER A 35 4.20 -4.81 13.61
C SER A 35 5.50 -4.16 14.08
N PHE A 36 6.31 -3.63 13.15
CA PHE A 36 7.51 -2.86 13.45
C PHE A 36 7.15 -1.53 14.14
N GLN A 37 6.15 -0.81 13.64
CA GLN A 37 5.67 0.42 14.28
C GLN A 37 5.13 0.18 15.70
N ALA A 38 4.44 -0.94 15.94
CA ALA A 38 3.98 -1.33 17.27
C ALA A 38 5.14 -1.60 18.24
N LYS A 39 6.17 -2.33 17.79
CA LYS A 39 7.40 -2.60 18.58
C LYS A 39 8.16 -1.32 18.93
N ASN A 40 8.11 -0.31 18.06
CA ASN A 40 8.77 0.98 18.25
C ASN A 40 7.92 2.00 19.06
N GLY A 41 6.84 1.56 19.71
CA GLY A 41 6.01 2.43 20.56
C GLY A 41 5.04 3.35 19.81
N ASN A 42 4.90 3.25 18.48
CA ASN A 42 3.95 4.06 17.70
C ASN A 42 2.50 3.53 17.75
N LYS A 43 2.19 2.75 18.78
CA LYS A 43 0.86 2.23 19.09
C LYS A 43 0.48 2.70 20.49
N VAL A 44 -0.57 3.52 20.56
CA VAL A 44 -1.16 4.03 21.81
C VAL A 44 -2.43 3.23 22.07
N ASP A 45 -2.49 2.54 23.21
CA ASP A 45 -3.53 1.58 23.54
C ASP A 45 -3.77 0.54 22.41
N LYS A 46 -4.96 0.57 21.80
CA LYS A 46 -5.38 -0.33 20.70
C LYS A 46 -5.13 0.26 19.30
N CYS A 47 -4.68 1.50 19.22
CA CYS A 47 -4.65 2.31 18.00
C CYS A 47 -3.23 2.71 17.59
N PHE A 48 -2.99 2.76 16.28
CA PHE A 48 -1.77 3.32 15.72
C PHE A 48 -1.88 4.83 15.61
N ASN A 49 -0.77 5.54 15.82
CA ASN A 49 -0.71 6.98 15.58
C ASN A 49 -0.60 7.29 14.06
N GLU A 50 -0.75 8.56 13.68
CA GLU A 50 -0.68 9.00 12.27
C GLU A 50 0.66 8.65 11.62
N ASN A 51 1.77 8.71 12.38
CA ASN A 51 3.11 8.35 11.90
C ASN A 51 3.19 6.87 11.50
N ALA A 52 2.61 5.96 12.29
CA ALA A 52 2.58 4.54 11.98
C ALA A 52 1.75 4.23 10.71
N TYR A 53 0.59 4.86 10.54
CA TYR A 53 -0.19 4.72 9.31
C TYR A 53 0.53 5.30 8.09
N THR A 54 1.20 6.44 8.24
CA THR A 54 1.98 7.08 7.18
C THR A 54 3.17 6.22 6.78
N ALA A 55 3.93 5.68 7.74
CA ALA A 55 5.05 4.78 7.49
C ALA A 55 4.60 3.47 6.82
N ALA A 56 3.49 2.87 7.28
CA ALA A 56 2.92 1.68 6.66
C ALA A 56 2.40 1.93 5.23
N CYS A 57 1.80 3.11 4.99
CA CYS A 57 1.37 3.54 3.66
C CYS A 57 2.55 3.70 2.70
N LEU A 58 3.63 4.38 3.14
CA LEU A 58 4.87 4.50 2.39
C LEU A 58 5.49 3.13 2.07
N ALA A 59 5.55 2.21 3.04
CA ALA A 59 6.09 0.88 2.83
C ALA A 59 5.33 0.08 1.74
N VAL A 60 4.00 0.09 1.78
CA VAL A 60 3.17 -0.58 0.75
C VAL A 60 3.29 0.12 -0.61
N ASN A 61 3.28 1.45 -0.64
CA ASN A 61 3.42 2.22 -1.88
C ASN A 61 4.77 1.97 -2.57
N THR A 62 5.87 2.02 -1.84
CA THR A 62 7.22 1.76 -2.37
C THR A 62 7.37 0.31 -2.83
N ARG A 63 6.88 -0.68 -2.06
CA ARG A 63 7.07 -2.11 -2.39
C ARG A 63 6.24 -2.58 -3.59
N PHE A 64 5.06 -2.00 -3.82
CA PHE A 64 4.15 -2.41 -4.89
C PHE A 64 3.97 -1.36 -6.00
N ASN A 65 4.76 -0.27 -5.98
CA ASN A 65 4.66 0.86 -6.88
C ASN A 65 3.23 1.45 -6.96
N LEU A 66 2.61 1.64 -5.79
CA LEU A 66 1.24 2.14 -5.64
C LEU A 66 1.22 3.58 -5.12
N ASN A 67 0.06 4.23 -5.28
CA ASN A 67 -0.23 5.56 -4.75
C ASN A 67 -1.46 5.51 -3.82
N LEU A 68 -1.39 4.67 -2.78
CA LEU A 68 -2.39 4.64 -1.72
C LEU A 68 -2.29 5.88 -0.83
N ASN A 69 -3.41 6.23 -0.20
CA ASN A 69 -3.46 7.17 0.92
C ASN A 69 -3.63 6.41 2.24
N SER A 70 -3.35 7.09 3.36
CA SER A 70 -3.47 6.51 4.70
C SER A 70 -4.88 5.97 5.00
N GLN A 71 -5.94 6.55 4.41
CA GLN A 71 -7.31 6.06 4.60
C GLN A 71 -7.55 4.67 3.99
N LYS A 72 -7.03 4.39 2.80
CA LYS A 72 -7.11 3.03 2.20
C LYS A 72 -6.36 2.00 3.06
N VAL A 73 -5.22 2.38 3.65
CA VAL A 73 -4.45 1.55 4.59
C VAL A 73 -5.20 1.31 5.90
N ILE A 74 -5.80 2.34 6.50
CA ILE A 74 -6.63 2.25 7.71
C ILE A 74 -7.83 1.33 7.46
N ASN A 75 -8.52 1.50 6.32
CA ASN A 75 -9.67 0.67 5.96
C ASN A 75 -9.24 -0.80 5.77
N ARG A 76 -8.08 -1.06 5.14
CA ARG A 76 -7.56 -2.42 5.02
C ARG A 76 -7.22 -3.03 6.38
N LEU A 77 -6.61 -2.27 7.27
CA LEU A 77 -6.32 -2.74 8.62
C LEU A 77 -7.60 -3.12 9.39
N LYS A 78 -8.73 -2.44 9.18
CA LYS A 78 -10.03 -2.85 9.75
C LYS A 78 -10.43 -4.24 9.24
N THR A 79 -10.31 -4.52 7.94
CA THR A 79 -10.57 -5.84 7.35
C THR A 79 -9.64 -6.93 7.91
N ILE A 80 -8.34 -6.64 8.02
CA ILE A 80 -7.35 -7.54 8.61
C ILE A 80 -7.67 -7.84 10.09
N LYS A 81 -7.95 -6.80 10.89
CA LYS A 81 -8.38 -6.95 12.29
C LYS A 81 -9.67 -7.77 12.42
N LYS A 82 -10.63 -7.64 11.49
CA LYS A 82 -11.85 -8.48 11.46
C LYS A 82 -11.51 -9.96 11.22
N ARG A 83 -10.66 -10.28 10.23
CA ARG A 83 -10.18 -11.65 10.00
C ARG A 83 -9.47 -12.23 11.22
N TYR A 84 -8.67 -11.42 11.90
CA TYR A 84 -7.97 -11.84 13.12
C TYR A 84 -8.90 -12.10 14.31
N ARG A 85 -10.00 -11.34 14.47
CA ARG A 85 -11.03 -11.68 15.47
C ARG A 85 -11.58 -13.09 15.25
N VAL A 86 -11.95 -13.46 14.02
CA VAL A 86 -12.43 -14.82 13.71
C VAL A 86 -11.39 -15.89 14.08
N MET A 87 -10.10 -15.68 13.78
CA MET A 87 -9.03 -16.60 14.19
C MET A 87 -8.99 -16.78 15.71
N ARG A 88 -9.04 -15.68 16.46
CA ARG A 88 -9.02 -15.67 17.93
C ARG A 88 -10.28 -16.31 18.53
N ASP A 89 -11.42 -16.10 17.89
CA ASP A 89 -12.73 -16.63 18.32
C ASP A 89 -12.90 -18.13 17.97
N ILE A 90 -12.08 -18.68 17.05
CA ILE A 90 -11.85 -20.13 16.87
C ILE A 90 -10.93 -20.65 17.98
N LEU A 91 -9.79 -19.98 18.20
CA LEU A 91 -8.75 -20.39 19.16
C LEU A 91 -9.16 -20.24 20.64
N SER A 92 -10.26 -19.54 20.94
CA SER A 92 -10.84 -19.46 22.28
C SER A 92 -11.77 -20.64 22.60
N ARG A 93 -11.94 -21.60 21.68
CA ARG A 93 -12.84 -22.75 21.82
C ARG A 93 -12.04 -24.01 22.15
N ASP A 94 -12.56 -24.80 23.08
CA ASP A 94 -11.96 -26.06 23.47
C ASP A 94 -11.77 -27.00 22.28
N GLY A 95 -10.60 -27.61 22.20
CA GLY A 95 -10.23 -28.53 21.12
C GLY A 95 -9.67 -27.86 19.85
N PHE A 96 -9.47 -26.55 19.82
CA PHE A 96 -8.66 -25.86 18.79
C PHE A 96 -7.34 -25.36 19.37
N TRP A 97 -6.28 -25.32 18.56
CA TRP A 97 -5.00 -24.70 18.94
C TRP A 97 -4.25 -24.15 17.73
N TRP A 98 -3.30 -23.24 18.00
CA TRP A 98 -2.38 -22.73 16.99
C TRP A 98 -1.16 -23.65 16.86
N ASN A 99 -0.90 -24.15 15.65
CA ASN A 99 0.29 -24.93 15.35
C ASN A 99 1.37 -24.02 14.72
N ALA A 100 2.37 -23.67 15.52
CA ALA A 100 3.44 -22.76 15.12
C ALA A 100 4.36 -23.34 14.02
N THR A 101 4.40 -24.67 13.86
CA THR A 101 5.23 -25.38 12.86
C THR A 101 4.55 -25.39 11.49
N THR A 102 3.26 -25.73 11.42
CA THR A 102 2.49 -25.74 10.17
C THR A 102 1.96 -24.35 9.78
N LYS A 103 1.94 -23.41 10.74
CA LYS A 103 1.30 -22.08 10.65
C LYS A 103 -0.20 -22.17 10.39
N MET A 104 -0.88 -23.13 11.04
CA MET A 104 -2.31 -23.37 10.87
C MET A 104 -3.05 -23.43 12.22
N ILE A 105 -4.37 -23.25 12.17
CA ILE A 105 -5.26 -23.60 13.29
C ILE A 105 -5.60 -25.09 13.15
N ASP A 106 -5.08 -25.88 14.08
CA ASP A 106 -5.37 -27.31 14.18
C ASP A 106 -6.53 -27.56 15.16
N SER A 107 -7.08 -28.77 15.12
CA SER A 107 -8.22 -29.16 15.95
C SER A 107 -8.16 -30.62 16.37
N GLN A 108 -8.77 -30.96 17.50
CA GLN A 108 -8.79 -32.32 18.06
C GLN A 108 -9.46 -33.35 17.13
N SER A 109 -10.41 -32.93 16.29
CA SER A 109 -11.06 -33.79 15.30
C SER A 109 -11.66 -33.01 14.14
N ASP A 110 -11.70 -33.62 12.95
CA ASP A 110 -12.32 -33.01 11.76
C ASP A 110 -13.80 -32.67 11.95
N ASP A 111 -14.50 -33.42 12.80
CA ASP A 111 -15.91 -33.20 13.13
C ASP A 111 -16.13 -32.01 14.08
N LEU A 112 -15.10 -31.58 14.82
CA LEU A 112 -15.13 -30.32 15.56
C LEU A 112 -15.14 -29.14 14.58
N TRP A 113 -14.25 -29.16 13.57
CA TRP A 113 -14.27 -28.19 12.47
C TRP A 113 -15.61 -28.15 11.74
N LYS A 114 -16.20 -29.30 11.39
CA LYS A 114 -17.52 -29.36 10.71
C LYS A 114 -18.61 -28.70 11.54
N ARG A 115 -18.71 -29.04 12.83
CA ARG A 115 -19.71 -28.47 13.75
C ARG A 115 -19.50 -26.98 13.98
N TYR A 116 -18.25 -26.52 14.10
CA TYR A 116 -17.96 -25.10 14.27
C TYR A 116 -18.31 -24.30 13.01
N ILE A 117 -17.91 -24.76 11.82
CA ILE A 117 -18.21 -24.09 10.54
C ILE A 117 -19.72 -24.04 10.25
N ALA A 118 -20.49 -25.03 10.70
CA ALA A 118 -21.95 -25.03 10.56
C ALA A 118 -22.63 -23.88 11.33
N VAL A 119 -22.02 -23.39 12.42
CA VAL A 119 -22.49 -22.23 13.21
C VAL A 119 -21.76 -20.93 12.80
N HIS A 120 -20.51 -21.04 12.34
CA HIS A 120 -19.64 -19.92 11.95
C HIS A 120 -19.08 -20.13 10.53
N PRO A 121 -19.85 -19.82 9.47
CA PRO A 121 -19.45 -20.12 8.09
C PRO A 121 -18.19 -19.39 7.62
N ASP A 122 -17.86 -18.25 8.22
CA ASP A 122 -16.64 -17.47 7.98
C ASP A 122 -15.36 -18.19 8.45
N ALA A 123 -15.47 -19.05 9.47
CA ALA A 123 -14.39 -19.89 9.95
C ALA A 123 -13.84 -20.86 8.88
N LYS A 124 -14.64 -21.18 7.85
CA LYS A 124 -14.25 -22.01 6.70
C LYS A 124 -13.00 -21.48 5.98
N ALA A 125 -12.75 -20.17 6.03
CA ALA A 125 -11.58 -19.54 5.43
C ALA A 125 -10.24 -19.91 6.09
N PHE A 126 -10.27 -20.50 7.29
CA PHE A 126 -9.08 -20.82 8.09
C PHE A 126 -8.78 -22.32 8.19
N LYS A 127 -9.74 -23.20 7.90
CA LYS A 127 -9.51 -24.65 7.95
C LYS A 127 -8.48 -25.09 6.91
N GLY A 128 -7.38 -25.67 7.36
CA GLY A 128 -6.31 -26.17 6.48
C GLY A 128 -5.62 -25.09 5.64
N LYS A 129 -5.63 -23.84 6.10
CA LYS A 129 -4.98 -22.71 5.44
C LYS A 129 -3.83 -22.20 6.29
N GLN A 130 -2.67 -21.99 5.67
CA GLN A 130 -1.51 -21.39 6.31
C GLN A 130 -1.75 -19.89 6.55
N ILE A 131 -1.30 -19.41 7.71
CA ILE A 131 -1.46 -18.06 8.20
C ILE A 131 -0.07 -17.53 8.59
N GLU A 132 0.75 -17.19 7.59
CA GLU A 132 2.16 -16.84 7.79
C GLU A 132 2.39 -15.76 8.87
N MET A 133 1.51 -14.74 8.90
CA MET A 133 1.68 -13.51 9.67
C MET A 133 0.97 -13.53 11.04
N TYR A 134 0.65 -14.70 11.59
CA TYR A 134 -0.17 -14.80 12.80
C TYR A 134 0.45 -14.12 14.03
N GLU A 135 1.76 -14.26 14.26
CA GLU A 135 2.41 -13.64 15.43
C GLU A 135 2.48 -12.12 15.31
N GLU A 136 2.73 -11.60 14.10
CA GLU A 136 2.68 -10.18 13.79
C GLU A 136 1.27 -9.62 13.93
N LEU A 137 0.24 -10.39 13.54
CA LEU A 137 -1.16 -10.03 13.76
C LEU A 137 -1.50 -9.91 15.24
N ARG A 138 -0.99 -10.78 16.12
CA ARG A 138 -1.16 -10.65 17.58
C ARG A 138 -0.57 -9.33 18.08
N ILE A 139 0.63 -8.96 17.63
CA ILE A 139 1.29 -7.69 17.98
C ILE A 139 0.49 -6.49 17.47
N VAL A 140 0.09 -6.51 16.19
CA VAL A 140 -0.70 -5.46 15.53
C VAL A 140 -2.07 -5.28 16.21
N CYS A 141 -2.71 -6.36 16.63
CA CYS A 141 -4.01 -6.31 17.31
C CYS A 141 -3.91 -5.93 18.80
N GLY A 142 -2.84 -6.32 19.49
CA GLY A 142 -2.62 -6.03 20.91
C GLY A 142 -2.78 -7.24 21.84
N ASP A 143 -2.87 -8.43 21.26
CA ASP A 143 -3.03 -9.72 21.95
C ASP A 143 -1.67 -10.36 22.29
N TYR A 144 -0.57 -9.66 21.98
CA TYR A 144 0.74 -9.98 22.54
C TYR A 144 0.78 -9.42 23.97
N HIS A 145 0.50 -10.27 24.95
CA HIS A 145 0.78 -9.95 26.36
C HIS A 145 2.23 -9.46 26.46
N GLN A 146 2.41 -8.29 27.08
CA GLN A 146 3.72 -7.74 27.34
C GLN A 146 4.57 -8.81 28.04
N ALA A 147 5.72 -9.16 27.46
CA ALA A 147 6.71 -9.95 28.17
C ALA A 147 7.04 -9.20 29.49
N PRO A 148 7.12 -9.88 30.65
CA PRO A 148 7.41 -9.22 31.91
C PRO A 148 8.82 -8.62 31.89
N GLY A 149 8.90 -7.34 31.50
CA GLY A 149 10.07 -6.76 30.85
C GLY A 149 10.40 -5.35 31.33
N ARG A 150 10.45 -5.17 32.65
CA ARG A 150 10.86 -3.95 33.37
C ARG A 150 9.84 -2.80 33.32
N TYR A 151 9.88 -1.96 34.36
CA TYR A 151 8.97 -0.80 34.59
C TYR A 151 7.52 -1.12 35.00
N ALA A 152 7.32 -2.03 35.96
CA ALA A 152 6.09 -2.10 36.77
C ALA A 152 6.40 -2.14 38.27
N LYS A 153 6.47 -0.95 38.88
CA LYS A 153 6.52 -0.63 40.31
C LYS A 153 5.72 0.68 40.43
N VAL A 154 4.69 0.87 41.26
CA VAL A 154 4.10 0.09 42.36
C VAL A 154 2.58 0.36 42.38
N LYS A 155 1.74 -0.67 42.52
CA LYS A 155 0.73 -0.73 43.60
C LYS A 155 0.23 -2.16 43.76
N ALA A 156 0.06 -2.60 45.00
CA ALA A 156 -0.17 -3.99 45.34
C ALA A 156 -1.54 -4.18 46.03
N GLU A 157 -2.09 -5.38 45.82
CA GLU A 157 -3.05 -6.13 46.67
C GLU A 157 -4.48 -5.60 46.89
N SER A 158 -5.45 -6.27 46.24
CA SER A 158 -6.49 -7.05 46.96
C SER A 158 -7.23 -8.02 46.04
N ASN A 159 -7.69 -9.14 46.62
CA ASN A 159 -8.27 -10.30 45.93
C ASN A 159 -9.73 -10.10 45.48
N HIS A 160 -10.15 -10.71 44.35
CA HIS A 160 -10.83 -12.03 44.30
C HIS A 160 -11.45 -12.29 42.90
N HIS A 161 -11.75 -13.57 42.62
CA HIS A 161 -12.37 -14.09 41.40
C HIS A 161 -13.67 -13.37 40.98
N GLN A 162 -13.94 -13.23 39.67
CA GLN A 162 -14.76 -14.18 38.90
C GLN A 162 -14.87 -13.74 37.41
N ASN A 163 -15.17 -14.68 36.51
CA ASN A 163 -15.40 -14.40 35.08
C ASN A 163 -16.59 -13.47 34.86
N ASP A 164 -16.40 -12.41 34.08
CA ASP A 164 -17.49 -11.68 33.41
C ASP A 164 -17.00 -11.10 32.06
N PHE A 165 -17.25 -11.84 30.97
CA PHE A 165 -16.97 -11.38 29.60
C PHE A 165 -18.02 -10.35 29.19
N LYS A 166 -17.87 -9.11 29.67
CA LYS A 166 -18.74 -8.02 29.23
C LYS A 166 -18.47 -7.67 27.77
N HIS A 167 -19.46 -7.98 26.94
CA HIS A 167 -19.66 -7.39 25.64
C HIS A 167 -19.62 -5.86 25.80
N PHE A 168 -18.60 -5.23 25.23
CA PHE A 168 -18.45 -3.78 25.21
C PHE A 168 -18.43 -3.34 23.74
N GLU A 169 -19.53 -2.75 23.30
CA GLU A 169 -19.57 -1.91 22.10
C GLU A 169 -18.62 -0.73 22.37
N GLU A 170 -17.43 -0.77 21.76
CA GLU A 170 -16.44 0.29 21.92
C GLU A 170 -16.77 1.43 20.94
N ASP A 171 -17.65 2.32 21.43
CA ASP A 171 -18.07 3.52 20.74
C ASP A 171 -16.89 4.46 20.42
N SER A 172 -17.03 5.28 19.39
CA SER A 172 -15.89 5.89 18.71
C SER A 172 -15.35 7.14 19.42
N VAL A 173 -14.16 7.05 20.03
CA VAL A 173 -13.30 8.23 20.25
C VAL A 173 -12.65 8.68 18.95
N SER A 174 -13.45 9.34 18.11
CA SER A 174 -13.02 10.01 16.89
C SER A 174 -12.31 11.32 17.22
N PHE A 175 -11.11 11.54 16.68
CA PHE A 175 -10.60 12.91 16.51
C PHE A 175 -11.54 13.67 15.56
N PRO A 176 -11.96 14.91 15.88
CA PRO A 176 -12.84 15.67 15.02
C PRO A 176 -12.10 16.16 13.77
N LEU A 177 -12.50 15.64 12.61
CA LEU A 177 -12.15 16.16 11.29
C LEU A 177 -13.46 16.47 10.53
N PRO A 178 -13.46 17.47 9.64
CA PRO A 178 -14.68 18.03 9.08
C PRO A 178 -15.48 16.99 8.28
N SER A 179 -16.76 16.86 8.62
CA SER A 179 -17.67 15.91 7.99
C SER A 179 -17.88 16.26 6.51
N SER A 180 -17.60 15.29 5.64
CA SER A 180 -18.32 15.13 4.38
C SER A 180 -18.96 13.76 4.40
N GLU A 181 -20.28 13.73 4.55
CA GLU A 181 -21.08 12.51 4.52
C GLU A 181 -21.02 11.89 3.12
N ASP A 182 -20.59 10.63 3.04
CA ASP A 182 -20.75 9.80 1.85
C ASP A 182 -20.82 8.32 2.28
N ASN A 183 -22.04 7.86 2.55
CA ASN A 183 -22.35 6.44 2.78
C ASN A 183 -22.09 5.66 1.49
N ASN A 184 -20.90 5.06 1.33
CA ASN A 184 -20.61 4.13 0.24
C ASN A 184 -20.07 2.81 0.79
N SER A 185 -20.90 1.77 0.65
CA SER A 185 -20.55 0.37 0.90
C SER A 185 -19.64 -0.16 -0.22
N ASP A 186 -18.40 0.32 -0.25
CA ASP A 186 -17.36 -0.25 -1.12
C ASP A 186 -16.75 -1.48 -0.44
N THR A 187 -17.19 -2.67 -0.86
CA THR A 187 -16.49 -3.92 -0.54
C THR A 187 -15.11 -3.89 -1.19
N ASP A 188 -14.07 -3.74 -0.36
CA ASP A 188 -12.67 -3.71 -0.77
C ASP A 188 -12.30 -5.03 -1.45
N GLY A 189 -12.10 -4.97 -2.78
CA GLY A 189 -11.88 -6.13 -3.64
C GLY A 189 -10.72 -6.96 -3.09
N THR A 190 -11.05 -8.10 -2.49
CA THR A 190 -10.07 -8.99 -1.89
C THR A 190 -10.02 -10.24 -2.74
N GLU A 191 -8.83 -10.63 -3.18
CA GLU A 191 -8.66 -11.91 -3.85
C GLU A 191 -9.16 -13.04 -2.93
N SER A 192 -10.19 -13.75 -3.39
CA SER A 192 -10.75 -14.86 -2.65
C SER A 192 -9.80 -16.05 -2.77
N TYR A 193 -9.56 -16.74 -1.65
CA TYR A 193 -8.49 -17.74 -1.44
C TYR A 193 -8.68 -19.09 -2.17
N ALA A 194 -9.33 -19.07 -3.34
CA ALA A 194 -9.76 -20.22 -4.12
C ALA A 194 -9.07 -20.28 -5.49
N GLY A 195 -7.76 -20.55 -5.47
CA GLY A 195 -7.09 -21.34 -6.51
C GLY A 195 -6.73 -22.70 -5.89
N GLY A 196 -6.69 -23.81 -6.63
CA GLY A 196 -6.93 -23.98 -8.06
C GLY A 196 -6.47 -25.37 -8.47
N GLY A 197 -7.26 -26.40 -8.15
CA GLY A 197 -6.93 -27.78 -8.48
C GLY A 197 -7.22 -28.08 -9.94
N GLY A 198 -6.20 -27.89 -10.80
CA GLY A 198 -6.28 -28.26 -12.21
C GLY A 198 -6.19 -29.77 -12.39
N GLY A 199 -7.21 -30.35 -13.04
CA GLY A 199 -7.17 -31.68 -13.62
C GLY A 199 -7.97 -31.61 -14.92
N ALA A 200 -7.27 -31.70 -16.05
CA ALA A 200 -7.86 -31.74 -17.39
C ALA A 200 -7.19 -32.89 -18.14
N ASP A 201 -7.99 -33.76 -18.73
CA ASP A 201 -7.53 -34.96 -19.41
C ASP A 201 -6.73 -34.65 -20.68
N GLU A 202 -5.71 -35.46 -20.96
CA GLU A 202 -4.98 -35.45 -22.21
C GLU A 202 -5.78 -36.16 -23.32
N TYR A 203 -5.98 -35.51 -24.47
CA TYR A 203 -6.17 -36.20 -25.76
C TYR A 203 -5.46 -35.44 -26.89
N LEU A 204 -4.77 -36.21 -27.74
CA LEU A 204 -3.98 -35.78 -28.90
C LEU A 204 -4.86 -35.46 -30.13
N HIS A 205 -4.45 -34.53 -31.01
CA HIS A 205 -4.05 -34.84 -32.41
C HIS A 205 -3.51 -33.61 -33.20
N GLU A 206 -3.09 -33.84 -34.45
CA GLU A 206 -2.10 -33.06 -35.23
C GLU A 206 -2.67 -32.07 -36.30
N GLU A 207 -1.78 -31.28 -36.91
CA GLU A 207 -1.93 -30.40 -38.11
C GLU A 207 -1.16 -31.01 -39.32
N PRO A 208 -1.02 -30.44 -40.57
CA PRO A 208 -1.50 -29.17 -41.17
C PRO A 208 -1.95 -29.22 -42.70
N GLN A 209 -2.16 -28.03 -43.34
CA GLN A 209 -1.93 -27.65 -44.79
C GLN A 209 -3.08 -27.40 -45.84
N ASP A 210 -3.19 -26.12 -46.27
CA ASP A 210 -3.29 -25.45 -47.62
C ASP A 210 -4.19 -25.84 -48.85
N LEU A 211 -5.08 -24.88 -49.25
CA LEU A 211 -5.43 -24.32 -50.62
C LEU A 211 -5.98 -25.24 -51.78
N PRO A 212 -6.60 -24.75 -52.93
CA PRO A 212 -6.48 -23.47 -53.67
C PRO A 212 -7.77 -22.85 -54.36
N LEU A 213 -7.59 -21.87 -55.30
CA LEU A 213 -8.60 -21.04 -56.05
C LEU A 213 -8.83 -21.43 -57.54
N PRO A 214 -9.89 -20.91 -58.21
CA PRO A 214 -9.82 -20.46 -59.63
C PRO A 214 -10.57 -19.13 -60.00
N PRO A 215 -10.42 -18.55 -61.23
CA PRO A 215 -10.58 -17.10 -61.51
C PRO A 215 -11.63 -16.68 -62.63
N PRO A 216 -11.49 -15.60 -63.46
CA PRO A 216 -12.30 -14.36 -63.44
C PRO A 216 -13.11 -14.08 -64.76
N PRO A 217 -13.71 -12.87 -64.97
CA PRO A 217 -13.07 -11.95 -65.96
C PRO A 217 -13.32 -10.41 -65.87
N ARG A 218 -12.34 -9.68 -66.47
CA ARG A 218 -12.41 -8.40 -67.24
C ARG A 218 -12.52 -7.03 -66.52
N ASN A 219 -11.54 -6.19 -66.89
CA ASN A 219 -11.32 -4.79 -66.50
C ASN A 219 -11.61 -3.86 -67.71
N PRO A 220 -12.21 -2.67 -67.47
CA PRO A 220 -11.58 -1.39 -67.85
C PRO A 220 -11.82 -0.27 -66.79
N LEU A 221 -11.07 0.85 -66.71
CA LEU A 221 -9.90 1.37 -67.46
C LEU A 221 -9.16 2.45 -66.62
N LYS A 222 -7.81 2.45 -66.63
CA LYS A 222 -6.87 3.58 -66.35
C LYS A 222 -7.19 4.61 -65.24
N GLN A 223 -6.48 4.52 -64.11
CA GLN A 223 -5.88 5.69 -63.42
C GLN A 223 -4.42 5.36 -63.01
N PRO A 224 -3.49 6.34 -62.96
CA PRO A 224 -2.07 6.05 -62.76
C PRO A 224 -1.71 5.82 -61.28
N LEU A 225 -0.87 4.80 -61.03
CA LEU A 225 -0.30 4.51 -59.71
C LEU A 225 0.47 5.74 -59.17
N LYS A 226 0.20 6.10 -57.91
CA LYS A 226 1.07 6.98 -57.14
C LYS A 226 2.35 6.21 -56.77
N ARG A 227 3.51 6.77 -57.13
CA ARG A 227 4.84 6.24 -56.74
C ARG A 227 4.99 6.17 -55.21
N PRO A 228 5.85 5.27 -54.68
CA PRO A 228 6.22 5.31 -53.27
C PRO A 228 6.85 6.67 -52.95
N LYS A 229 6.42 7.29 -51.86
CA LYS A 229 7.08 8.50 -51.36
C LYS A 229 8.38 8.09 -50.69
N ASN A 230 9.47 8.30 -51.41
CA ASN A 230 10.73 8.72 -50.80
C ASN A 230 10.40 9.83 -49.78
N SER A 231 11.06 9.80 -48.62
CA SER A 231 10.83 10.77 -47.55
C SER A 231 10.86 12.19 -48.10
N ASP A 232 9.79 12.94 -47.83
CA ASP A 232 9.74 14.35 -48.17
C ASP A 232 10.86 15.07 -47.40
N PRO A 233 11.78 15.80 -48.05
CA PRO A 233 12.86 16.52 -47.36
C PRO A 233 12.33 17.46 -46.26
N PHE A 234 11.11 17.97 -46.41
CA PHE A 234 10.43 18.75 -45.38
C PHE A 234 10.04 17.89 -44.16
N GLN A 235 9.65 16.64 -44.37
CA GLN A 235 9.27 15.72 -43.29
C GLN A 235 10.50 15.18 -42.53
N GLU A 236 11.62 14.96 -43.21
CA GLU A 236 12.91 14.70 -42.55
C GLU A 236 13.39 15.92 -41.75
N ALA A 237 13.29 17.13 -42.31
CA ALA A 237 13.62 18.36 -41.58
C ALA A 237 12.74 18.54 -40.33
N MET A 238 11.42 18.26 -40.42
CA MET A 238 10.53 18.27 -39.24
C MET A 238 10.93 17.23 -38.19
N LEU A 239 11.33 16.02 -38.59
CA LEU A 239 11.82 14.99 -37.67
C LEU A 239 13.14 15.38 -37.01
N ALA A 240 14.07 15.97 -37.75
CA ALA A 240 15.33 16.49 -37.21
C ALA A 240 15.08 17.64 -36.21
N VAL A 241 14.16 18.56 -36.50
CA VAL A 241 13.73 19.62 -35.57
C VAL A 241 13.07 19.03 -34.33
N ALA A 242 12.16 18.06 -34.47
CA ALA A 242 11.51 17.41 -33.32
C ALA A 242 12.52 16.63 -32.44
N SER A 243 13.52 15.99 -33.04
CA SER A 243 14.62 15.33 -32.32
C SER A 243 15.50 16.35 -31.58
N SER A 244 15.82 17.49 -32.21
CA SER A 244 16.58 18.57 -31.58
C SER A 244 15.82 19.21 -30.42
N ILE A 245 14.51 19.46 -30.57
CA ILE A 245 13.65 19.95 -29.48
C ILE A 245 13.62 18.95 -28.32
N ARG A 246 13.51 17.64 -28.61
CA ARG A 246 13.57 16.60 -27.58
C ARG A 246 14.91 16.59 -26.84
N ARG A 247 16.04 16.59 -27.57
CA ARG A 247 17.38 16.66 -26.97
C ARG A 247 17.60 17.92 -26.14
N LEU A 248 17.03 19.06 -26.54
CA LEU A 248 17.06 20.30 -25.76
C LEU A 248 16.18 20.20 -24.50
N ALA A 249 15.00 19.59 -24.60
CA ALA A 249 14.15 19.32 -23.44
C ALA A 249 14.85 18.37 -22.45
N ASP A 250 15.38 17.24 -22.93
CA ASP A 250 16.12 16.26 -22.12
C ASP A 250 17.36 16.91 -21.45
N ALA A 251 18.08 17.79 -22.15
CA ALA A 251 19.20 18.53 -21.60
C ALA A 251 18.78 19.56 -20.53
N VAL A 252 17.65 20.25 -20.73
CA VAL A 252 17.09 21.23 -19.78
C VAL A 252 16.45 20.55 -18.55
N GLU A 253 15.88 19.36 -18.72
CA GLU A 253 15.38 18.51 -17.64
C GLU A 253 16.57 17.97 -16.83
N GLY A 254 17.60 17.45 -17.53
CA GLY A 254 18.86 17.00 -16.96
C GLY A 254 19.53 18.08 -16.11
N SER A 255 19.73 19.29 -16.67
CA SER A 255 20.38 20.42 -15.98
C SER A 255 19.58 21.01 -14.81
N LYS A 256 18.32 20.59 -14.60
CA LYS A 256 17.49 20.99 -13.46
C LYS A 256 17.32 19.88 -12.41
N SER A 257 17.80 18.67 -12.72
CA SER A 257 17.54 17.47 -11.91
C SER A 257 18.63 17.15 -10.89
N SER A 258 19.89 17.51 -11.19
CA SER A 258 21.03 17.29 -10.30
C SER A 258 21.02 18.26 -9.11
N VAL A 259 20.72 17.74 -7.92
CA VAL A 259 21.08 18.43 -6.67
C VAL A 259 22.59 18.31 -6.51
N ASN A 260 23.29 19.42 -6.29
CA ASN A 260 24.71 19.38 -6.00
C ASN A 260 24.93 18.69 -4.64
N THR A 261 25.56 17.52 -4.67
CA THR A 261 25.80 16.68 -3.49
C THR A 261 26.69 17.38 -2.45
N GLU A 262 27.61 18.24 -2.89
CA GLU A 262 28.54 18.95 -2.01
C GLU A 262 27.85 20.10 -1.27
N GLU A 263 27.06 20.92 -1.98
CA GLU A 263 26.17 21.94 -1.39
C GLU A 263 25.13 21.31 -0.45
N LEU A 264 24.61 20.12 -0.77
CA LEU A 264 23.66 19.39 0.07
C LEU A 264 24.30 18.93 1.39
N LEU A 265 25.55 18.48 1.34
CA LEU A 265 26.31 18.09 2.53
C LEU A 265 26.58 19.31 3.43
N GLU A 266 27.09 20.40 2.84
CA GLU A 266 27.31 21.67 3.53
C GLU A 266 26.02 22.17 4.21
N ALA A 267 24.91 22.22 3.47
CA ALA A 267 23.60 22.63 3.98
C ALA A 267 23.02 21.76 5.12
N VAL A 268 23.49 20.51 5.27
CA VAL A 268 23.16 19.62 6.40
C VAL A 268 24.11 19.85 7.58
N MET A 269 25.39 20.10 7.31
CA MET A 269 26.41 20.39 8.34
C MET A 269 26.21 21.76 8.99
N GLU A 270 25.70 22.76 8.26
CA GLU A 270 25.33 24.10 8.76
C GLU A 270 24.17 24.11 9.79
N ILE A 271 23.53 22.98 10.07
CA ILE A 271 22.38 22.96 10.98
C ILE A 271 22.83 23.01 12.43
N ASP A 272 22.76 24.22 13.01
CA ASP A 272 23.06 24.51 14.41
C ASP A 272 22.53 23.45 15.38
N GLY A 273 23.41 22.84 16.16
CA GLY A 273 23.04 21.87 17.20
C GLY A 273 22.40 20.58 16.65
N LEU A 274 22.72 20.18 15.43
CA LEU A 274 22.51 18.82 14.93
C LEU A 274 23.80 18.02 15.11
N GLU A 275 23.70 16.87 15.78
CA GLU A 275 24.83 15.98 16.08
C GLU A 275 25.35 15.29 14.80
N GLU A 276 26.65 15.04 14.70
CA GLU A 276 27.30 14.51 13.48
C GLU A 276 26.66 13.22 12.96
N ALA A 277 26.29 12.29 13.85
CA ALA A 277 25.58 11.06 13.48
C ALA A 277 24.18 11.32 12.87
N LYS A 278 23.50 12.40 13.31
CA LYS A 278 22.22 12.85 12.72
C LYS A 278 22.44 13.60 11.40
N GLN A 279 23.55 14.35 11.26
CA GLN A 279 23.95 14.98 10.00
C GLN A 279 24.22 13.93 8.92
N MET A 280 25.02 12.89 9.21
CA MET A 280 25.26 11.77 8.29
C MET A 280 23.96 11.12 7.82
N TYR A 281 23.07 10.78 8.76
CA TYR A 281 21.78 10.16 8.44
C TYR A 281 20.84 11.08 7.64
N ALA A 282 20.85 12.39 7.92
CA ALA A 282 20.09 13.38 7.15
C ALA A 282 20.60 13.46 5.70
N PHE A 283 21.92 13.48 5.54
CA PHE A 283 22.55 13.54 4.23
C PHE A 283 22.25 12.28 3.39
N GLU A 284 22.43 11.08 3.95
CA GLU A 284 22.09 9.82 3.27
C GLU A 284 20.61 9.78 2.83
N TYR A 285 19.71 10.20 3.73
CA TYR A 285 18.27 10.24 3.44
C TYR A 285 17.90 11.24 2.32
N LEU A 286 18.51 12.43 2.32
CA LEU A 286 18.27 13.44 1.29
C LEU A 286 18.89 13.00 -0.04
N ASN A 287 20.10 12.43 -0.04
CA ASN A 287 20.76 11.95 -1.24
C ASN A 287 20.00 10.77 -1.89
N GLY A 288 19.28 9.97 -1.09
CA GLY A 288 18.36 8.94 -1.56
C GLY A 288 17.02 9.44 -2.15
N ASP A 289 16.69 10.74 -2.02
CA ASP A 289 15.47 11.34 -2.55
C ASP A 289 15.73 12.75 -3.11
N PRO A 290 16.01 12.88 -4.43
CA PRO A 290 16.34 14.17 -5.04
C PRO A 290 15.16 15.17 -5.02
N VAL A 291 13.92 14.73 -4.80
CA VAL A 291 12.77 15.63 -4.64
C VAL A 291 12.83 16.28 -3.25
N LYS A 292 13.10 15.49 -2.21
CA LYS A 292 13.29 16.03 -0.84
C LYS A 292 14.56 16.84 -0.71
N ALA A 293 15.66 16.45 -1.36
CA ALA A 293 16.88 17.25 -1.37
C ALA A 293 16.65 18.65 -2.00
N ARG A 294 15.94 18.75 -3.14
CA ARG A 294 15.55 20.06 -3.69
C ARG A 294 14.68 20.88 -2.73
N ALA A 295 13.69 20.25 -2.09
CA ALA A 295 12.82 20.92 -1.13
C ALA A 295 13.61 21.43 0.10
N PHE A 296 14.54 20.62 0.61
CA PHE A 296 15.43 20.97 1.71
C PHE A 296 16.37 22.14 1.36
N MET A 297 16.99 22.11 0.18
CA MET A 297 17.90 23.18 -0.27
C MET A 297 17.17 24.53 -0.43
N ALA A 298 15.90 24.51 -0.86
CA ALA A 298 15.06 25.71 -0.97
C ALA A 298 14.65 26.33 0.38
N TYR A 299 14.83 25.63 1.50
CA TYR A 299 14.57 26.16 2.84
C TYR A 299 15.80 26.89 3.41
N ASN A 300 15.56 27.92 4.25
CA ASN A 300 16.61 28.53 5.08
C ASN A 300 17.00 27.63 6.26
N THR A 301 18.14 27.89 6.92
CA THR A 301 18.72 27.03 7.98
C THR A 301 17.73 26.65 9.10
N ARG A 302 16.91 27.59 9.57
CA ARG A 302 15.85 27.31 10.57
C ARG A 302 14.79 26.36 10.02
N MET A 303 14.35 26.57 8.78
CA MET A 303 13.37 25.70 8.11
C MET A 303 13.97 24.34 7.73
N ARG A 304 15.26 24.26 7.36
CA ARG A 304 16.01 23.00 7.18
C ARG A 304 16.03 22.17 8.46
N LYS A 305 16.34 22.79 9.60
CA LYS A 305 16.23 22.15 10.91
C LYS A 305 14.81 21.65 11.18
N LEU A 306 13.79 22.51 11.03
CA LEU A 306 12.39 22.10 11.22
C LEU A 306 11.93 20.99 10.26
N PHE A 307 12.42 20.99 9.02
CA PHE A 307 12.14 19.94 8.03
C PHE A 307 12.71 18.59 8.49
N LEU A 308 13.99 18.54 8.86
CA LEU A 308 14.60 17.31 9.40
C LEU A 308 13.94 16.87 10.70
N PHE A 309 13.65 17.77 11.64
CA PHE A 309 12.98 17.43 12.90
C PHE A 309 11.49 17.06 12.73
N ARG A 310 10.84 17.44 11.62
CA ARG A 310 9.51 16.94 11.23
C ARG A 310 9.61 15.55 10.61
N GLN A 311 10.66 15.30 9.83
CA GLN A 311 10.91 14.02 9.17
C GLN A 311 11.44 12.94 10.15
N PHE A 312 12.20 13.37 11.15
CA PHE A 312 12.92 12.58 12.16
C PHE A 312 12.58 13.11 13.56
N TRP A 313 11.32 12.95 13.94
CA TRP A 313 10.79 13.51 15.20
C TRP A 313 11.47 12.94 16.47
N TRP A 314 12.16 11.80 16.36
CA TRP A 314 12.99 11.18 17.40
C TRP A 314 14.40 11.79 17.54
N TRP A 315 14.70 12.88 16.83
CA TRP A 315 15.95 13.64 17.00
C TRP A 315 15.87 14.77 18.03
N LYS A 316 14.67 15.01 18.58
CA LYS A 316 14.39 15.92 19.71
C LYS A 316 14.93 15.37 21.03
#